data_AF-A0A7J7PZW9-F1
#
_entry.id   AF-A0A7J7PZW9-F1
#
_cell.length_a   1.000
_cell.length_b   1.000
_cell.length_c   1.000
_cell.angle_alpha   90.00
_cell.angle_beta   90.00
_cell.angle_gamma   90.00
#
_symmetry.space_group_name_H-M   'P 1'
#
loop_
_entity.id
_entity.type
_entity.pdbx_description
1 polymer ?
#
loop_
_entity_poly.entity_id
_entity_poly.type
_entity_poly.pdbx_seq_one_letter_code
_entity_poly.pdbx_strand_id
1 'polypeptide(L)'
;MQLQASRSLRATRVQAPHASRIHLRPVVRAAPVANAAAVEAKMDWPALAKELDSKSPLEIMDKALEHFGQDIAIAFSGAEDVAIIEYAHLTGRPYRVFSLDTGRLNPETYQLFDAVEKHYGIHIEYTFPDAQECMELVRAKGMFSFYEDGHQECCRVRKVRPLRRQLGTLKAWITGQRKDQSPGTRMAVPVVEVDPVFEGVAGGPGSLIKYNPLSNMSSAEVWNFLRVMGVPTNKLHECGYISIGCEPCTRPVLPNQHEREGRWWWEDATAKECGLHSGNVKKEDGSTEQRKADRDLWIDGSAVQALDKGAAEKLAGGARDKDTLLVLYAPWCPFCQALEPNFEALAKDLAGSHVTVAKFQADGDDKDIVMLPKAKSGFVKYPSERRDPESLGMWVKTLAGTA
;
A
#
# COMPACT_ATOMS: atom_id res chain seq x y z
N MET A 1 66.16 53.43 -7.49
CA MET A 1 65.27 52.47 -6.82
C MET A 1 64.00 53.20 -6.41
N GLN A 2 62.86 52.54 -6.64
CA GLN A 2 61.44 52.97 -6.67
C GLN A 2 60.98 53.91 -5.53
N LEU A 3 60.26 55.02 -5.80
CA LEU A 3 58.85 55.23 -6.26
C LEU A 3 57.81 55.07 -5.12
N GLN A 4 57.30 56.19 -4.58
CA GLN A 4 55.99 56.83 -4.84
C GLN A 4 54.80 56.14 -4.14
N ALA A 5 54.19 56.76 -3.13
CA ALA A 5 53.20 57.84 -3.15
C ALA A 5 51.78 57.30 -2.92
N SER A 6 51.24 57.66 -1.77
CA SER A 6 49.89 57.39 -1.27
C SER A 6 48.79 57.93 -2.19
N ARG A 7 47.84 57.08 -2.59
CA ARG A 7 46.55 57.51 -3.17
C ARG A 7 45.40 56.98 -2.33
N SER A 8 44.61 57.93 -1.82
CA SER A 8 43.27 57.74 -1.28
C SER A 8 42.33 57.22 -2.37
N LEU A 9 41.60 56.15 -2.11
CA LEU A 9 40.45 55.72 -2.92
C LEU A 9 39.19 55.78 -2.06
N ARG A 10 38.32 56.72 -2.43
CA ARG A 10 36.94 56.86 -1.94
C ARG A 10 36.12 55.65 -2.39
N ALA A 11 35.32 55.09 -1.49
CA ALA A 11 34.32 54.09 -1.85
C ALA A 11 33.21 54.75 -2.69
N THR A 12 33.15 54.42 -3.97
CA THR A 12 32.03 54.75 -4.86
C THR A 12 30.91 53.74 -4.61
N ARG A 13 29.77 54.21 -4.11
CA ARG A 13 28.56 53.41 -3.96
C ARG A 13 28.00 53.10 -5.35
N VAL A 14 28.10 51.84 -5.79
CA VAL A 14 27.46 51.37 -7.02
C VAL A 14 25.95 51.44 -6.83
N GLN A 15 25.26 52.24 -7.63
CA GLN A 15 23.81 52.25 -7.73
C GLN A 15 23.36 50.95 -8.40
N ALA A 16 22.55 50.15 -7.71
CA ALA A 16 21.91 48.99 -8.30
C ALA A 16 20.92 49.45 -9.39
N PRO A 17 20.85 48.75 -10.55
CA PRO A 17 19.89 49.11 -11.59
C PRO A 17 18.46 48.92 -11.07
N HIS A 18 17.58 49.85 -11.45
CA HIS A 18 16.16 49.80 -11.14
C HIS A 18 15.57 48.44 -11.56
N ALA A 19 15.14 47.66 -10.59
CA ALA A 19 14.29 46.50 -10.84
C ALA A 19 12.96 47.01 -11.40
N SER A 20 12.75 46.83 -12.71
CA SER A 20 11.41 46.91 -13.30
C SER A 20 10.51 45.96 -12.53
N ARG A 21 9.51 46.50 -11.83
CA ARG A 21 8.46 45.72 -11.18
C ARG A 21 7.72 44.94 -12.26
N ILE A 22 8.07 43.67 -12.45
CA ILE A 22 7.25 42.73 -13.19
C ILE A 22 5.92 42.66 -12.42
N HIS A 23 4.88 43.25 -12.98
CA HIS A 23 3.52 43.02 -12.50
C HIS A 23 3.16 41.58 -12.80
N LEU A 24 3.31 40.71 -11.80
CA LEU A 24 2.68 39.40 -11.81
C LEU A 24 1.18 39.62 -11.90
N ARG A 25 0.60 39.43 -13.09
CA ARG A 25 -0.83 39.29 -13.24
C ARG A 25 -1.24 38.06 -12.41
N PRO A 26 -2.22 38.16 -11.51
CA PRO A 26 -2.77 36.97 -10.89
C PRO A 26 -3.34 36.12 -12.02
N VAL A 27 -2.81 34.92 -12.21
CA VAL A 27 -3.48 33.89 -13.00
C VAL A 27 -4.72 33.54 -12.18
N VAL A 28 -5.84 34.18 -12.52
CA VAL A 28 -7.14 33.75 -12.03
C VAL A 28 -7.34 32.34 -12.56
N ARG A 29 -7.21 31.34 -11.67
CA ARG A 29 -7.64 29.96 -11.95
C ARG A 29 -9.08 30.06 -12.41
N ALA A 30 -9.33 29.77 -13.68
CA ALA A 30 -10.70 29.62 -14.17
C ALA A 30 -11.36 28.52 -13.33
N ALA A 31 -12.49 28.85 -12.70
CA ALA A 31 -13.32 27.85 -12.05
C ALA A 31 -13.72 26.80 -13.11
N PRO A 32 -13.73 25.50 -12.78
CA PRO A 32 -14.19 24.48 -13.72
C PRO A 32 -15.66 24.74 -14.02
N VAL A 33 -15.94 25.15 -15.26
CA VAL A 33 -17.31 25.21 -15.79
C VAL A 33 -17.66 23.78 -16.18
N ALA A 34 -18.21 23.03 -15.22
CA ALA A 34 -18.84 21.76 -15.51
C ALA A 34 -20.10 22.03 -16.34
N ASN A 35 -20.04 21.71 -17.64
CA ASN A 35 -21.25 21.66 -18.47
C ASN A 35 -22.07 20.44 -18.03
N ALA A 36 -22.99 20.68 -17.08
CA ALA A 36 -24.01 19.75 -16.67
C ALA A 36 -25.10 19.65 -17.74
N ALA A 37 -24.86 18.92 -18.83
CA ALA A 37 -25.92 18.45 -19.71
C ALA A 37 -25.40 17.41 -20.72
N ALA A 38 -25.32 16.15 -20.30
CA ALA A 38 -25.51 15.01 -21.19
C ALA A 38 -26.07 13.86 -20.35
N VAL A 39 -27.17 13.27 -20.81
CA VAL A 39 -27.88 12.17 -20.18
C VAL A 39 -26.97 10.95 -20.16
N GLU A 40 -26.27 10.70 -19.05
CA GLU A 40 -25.48 9.47 -18.87
C GLU A 40 -26.43 8.32 -18.55
N ALA A 41 -26.60 7.41 -19.52
CA ALA A 41 -27.04 6.05 -19.21
C ALA A 41 -26.09 5.51 -18.13
N LYS A 42 -26.63 5.03 -17.00
CA LYS A 42 -25.84 4.41 -15.93
C LYS A 42 -24.94 3.34 -16.54
N MET A 43 -23.66 3.63 -16.65
CA MET A 43 -22.68 2.67 -17.16
C MET A 43 -22.62 1.46 -16.22
N ASP A 44 -22.60 0.27 -16.81
CA ASP A 44 -22.41 -0.97 -16.08
C ASP A 44 -20.92 -1.18 -15.81
N TRP A 45 -20.45 -0.61 -14.68
CA TRP A 45 -19.07 -0.75 -14.23
C TRP A 45 -18.65 -2.20 -13.99
N PRO A 46 -19.48 -3.08 -13.37
CA PRO A 46 -19.17 -4.51 -13.29
C PRO A 46 -18.93 -5.17 -14.65
N ALA A 47 -19.76 -4.88 -15.66
CA ALA A 47 -19.56 -5.42 -17.01
C ALA A 47 -18.25 -4.91 -17.64
N LEU A 48 -17.96 -3.61 -17.50
CA LEU A 48 -16.71 -3.02 -18.00
C LEU A 48 -15.49 -3.60 -17.28
N ALA A 49 -15.56 -3.82 -15.97
CA ALA A 49 -14.48 -4.43 -15.21
C ALA A 49 -14.18 -5.84 -15.72
N LYS A 50 -15.21 -6.63 -16.05
CA LYS A 50 -15.04 -7.97 -16.63
C LYS A 50 -14.46 -7.93 -18.05
N GLU A 51 -14.88 -6.97 -18.87
CA GLU A 51 -14.33 -6.76 -20.22
C GLU A 51 -12.83 -6.41 -20.16
N LEU A 52 -12.46 -5.53 -19.24
CA LEU A 52 -11.09 -5.01 -19.12
C LEU A 52 -10.14 -5.94 -18.34
N ASP A 53 -10.63 -6.93 -17.60
CA ASP A 53 -9.79 -7.77 -16.73
C ASP A 53 -8.71 -8.55 -17.51
N SER A 54 -8.97 -8.90 -18.77
CA SER A 54 -7.99 -9.56 -19.65
C SER A 54 -7.21 -8.60 -20.55
N LYS A 55 -7.36 -7.29 -20.38
CA LYS A 55 -6.72 -6.27 -21.23
C LYS A 55 -5.37 -5.83 -20.65
N SER A 56 -4.53 -5.29 -21.53
CA SER A 56 -3.25 -4.72 -21.11
C SER A 56 -3.45 -3.45 -20.27
N PRO A 57 -2.51 -3.10 -19.37
CA PRO A 57 -2.56 -1.82 -18.66
C PRO A 57 -2.67 -0.62 -19.60
N LEU A 58 -2.04 -0.68 -20.79
CA LEU A 58 -2.13 0.38 -21.80
C LEU A 58 -3.56 0.55 -22.33
N GLU A 59 -4.26 -0.53 -22.65
CA GLU A 59 -5.67 -0.48 -23.08
C GLU A 59 -6.58 0.03 -21.96
N ILE A 60 -6.35 -0.39 -20.72
CA ILE A 60 -7.13 0.08 -19.55
C ILE A 60 -6.92 1.59 -19.36
N MET A 61 -5.67 2.06 -19.46
CA MET A 61 -5.31 3.47 -19.37
C MET A 61 -5.93 4.28 -20.51
N ASP A 62 -5.83 3.81 -21.75
CA ASP A 62 -6.42 4.49 -22.91
C ASP A 62 -7.93 4.65 -22.73
N LYS A 63 -8.61 3.59 -22.28
CA LYS A 63 -10.05 3.60 -22.01
C LYS A 63 -10.44 4.58 -20.91
N ALA A 64 -9.68 4.61 -19.81
CA ALA A 64 -9.94 5.50 -18.68
C ALA A 64 -9.78 6.99 -19.09
N LEU A 65 -8.69 7.31 -19.80
CA LEU A 65 -8.40 8.66 -20.26
C LEU A 65 -9.33 9.11 -21.40
N GLU A 66 -9.75 8.19 -22.28
CA GLU A 66 -10.80 8.43 -23.27
C GLU A 66 -12.11 8.82 -22.61
N HIS A 67 -12.51 8.06 -21.57
CA HIS A 67 -13.82 8.22 -20.95
C HIS A 67 -13.96 9.52 -20.16
N PHE A 68 -12.96 9.83 -19.34
CA PHE A 68 -13.06 10.92 -18.35
C PHE A 68 -12.28 12.18 -18.74
N GLY A 69 -11.34 12.09 -19.67
CA GLY A 69 -10.53 13.24 -20.10
C GLY A 69 -9.86 13.97 -18.92
N GLN A 70 -10.30 15.21 -18.65
CA GLN A 70 -9.75 16.04 -17.57
C GLN A 70 -10.38 15.77 -16.20
N ASP A 71 -11.46 14.99 -16.13
CA ASP A 71 -12.18 14.65 -14.89
C ASP A 71 -11.59 13.43 -14.16
N ILE A 72 -10.48 12.88 -14.67
CA ILE A 72 -9.70 11.78 -14.08
C ILE A 72 -8.28 12.23 -13.78
N ALA A 73 -7.70 11.69 -12.69
CA ALA A 73 -6.30 11.93 -12.37
C ALA A 73 -5.63 10.67 -11.81
N ILE A 74 -4.33 10.58 -12.07
CA ILE A 74 -3.44 9.52 -11.59
C ILE A 74 -2.97 9.85 -10.18
N ALA A 75 -3.16 8.92 -9.25
CA ALA A 75 -2.56 8.99 -7.92
C ALA A 75 -1.15 8.40 -7.97
N PHE A 76 -0.13 9.25 -7.84
CA PHE A 76 1.27 8.85 -7.83
C PHE A 76 1.86 8.97 -6.42
N SER A 77 2.33 7.85 -5.87
CA SER A 77 2.90 7.77 -4.51
C SER A 77 4.40 7.99 -4.45
N GLY A 78 5.09 8.03 -5.60
CA GLY A 78 6.54 8.20 -5.68
C GLY A 78 7.30 6.89 -5.46
N ALA A 79 6.73 5.78 -5.91
CA ALA A 79 7.29 4.43 -5.83
C ALA A 79 7.30 3.77 -7.21
N GLU A 80 7.09 2.44 -7.29
CA GLU A 80 7.03 1.69 -8.54
C GLU A 80 5.77 2.00 -9.37
N ASP A 81 4.78 2.66 -8.76
CA ASP A 81 3.57 3.13 -9.40
C ASP A 81 3.81 4.24 -10.44
N VAL A 82 5.05 4.76 -10.59
CA VAL A 82 5.45 5.57 -11.75
C VAL A 82 5.16 4.86 -13.10
N ALA A 83 5.05 3.52 -13.10
CA ALA A 83 4.63 2.74 -14.25
C ALA A 83 3.29 3.20 -14.85
N ILE A 84 2.33 3.65 -14.04
CA ILE A 84 1.03 4.12 -14.57
C ILE A 84 1.15 5.48 -15.28
N ILE A 85 2.15 6.30 -14.93
CA ILE A 85 2.45 7.55 -15.65
C ILE A 85 3.08 7.23 -17.00
N GLU A 86 4.00 6.27 -17.06
CA GLU A 86 4.56 5.79 -18.32
C GLU A 86 3.46 5.24 -19.25
N TYR A 87 2.56 4.39 -18.73
CA TYR A 87 1.42 3.91 -19.52
C TYR A 87 0.53 5.06 -20.00
N ALA A 88 0.24 6.05 -19.14
CA ALA A 88 -0.52 7.24 -19.55
C ALA A 88 0.16 7.99 -20.68
N HIS A 89 1.48 8.20 -20.57
CA HIS A 89 2.29 8.86 -21.59
C HIS A 89 2.23 8.12 -22.93
N LEU A 90 2.33 6.79 -22.92
CA LEU A 90 2.26 5.95 -24.12
C LEU A 90 0.91 6.00 -24.84
N THR A 91 -0.19 6.35 -24.15
CA THR A 91 -1.49 6.56 -24.83
C THR A 91 -1.48 7.77 -25.76
N GLY A 92 -0.57 8.73 -25.55
CA GLY A 92 -0.58 10.02 -26.23
C GLY A 92 -1.75 10.94 -25.85
N ARG A 93 -2.59 10.56 -24.88
CA ARG A 93 -3.69 11.38 -24.38
C ARG A 93 -3.20 12.34 -23.28
N PRO A 94 -3.83 13.52 -23.12
CA PRO A 94 -3.59 14.36 -21.95
C PRO A 94 -3.99 13.64 -20.66
N TYR A 95 -3.17 13.77 -19.61
CA TYR A 95 -3.44 13.19 -18.31
C TYR A 95 -3.04 14.13 -17.18
N ARG A 96 -3.64 13.93 -16.00
CA ARG A 96 -3.34 14.67 -14.77
C ARG A 96 -2.72 13.72 -13.75
N VAL A 97 -1.80 14.21 -12.94
CA VAL A 97 -1.15 13.46 -11.87
C VAL A 97 -1.26 14.25 -10.58
N PHE A 98 -1.61 13.58 -9.48
CA PHE A 98 -1.56 14.15 -8.15
C PHE A 98 -0.77 13.24 -7.20
N SER A 99 -0.17 13.85 -6.18
CA SER A 99 0.58 13.13 -5.15
C SER A 99 0.19 13.62 -3.77
N LEU A 100 0.07 12.70 -2.82
CA LEU A 100 -0.20 13.03 -1.42
C LEU A 100 1.14 13.26 -0.71
N ASP A 101 1.47 14.52 -0.46
CA ASP A 101 2.62 14.85 0.37
C ASP A 101 2.20 14.87 1.84
N THR A 102 2.61 13.85 2.59
CA THR A 102 2.30 13.71 4.01
C THR A 102 3.14 14.64 4.90
N GLY A 103 4.14 15.32 4.34
CA GLY A 103 5.20 16.06 5.03
C GLY A 103 6.22 15.15 5.73
N ARG A 104 6.18 13.83 5.46
CA ARG A 104 7.02 12.80 6.09
C ARG A 104 7.53 11.77 5.07
N LEU A 105 7.56 12.13 3.79
CA LEU A 105 8.11 11.28 2.74
C LEU A 105 9.63 11.27 2.79
N ASN A 106 10.24 10.24 2.20
CA ASN A 106 11.69 10.19 2.05
C ASN A 106 12.19 11.32 1.12
N PRO A 107 13.38 11.91 1.36
CA PRO A 107 14.00 12.85 0.42
C PRO A 107 14.10 12.30 -1.01
N GLU A 108 14.37 11.01 -1.16
CA GLU A 108 14.45 10.32 -2.45
C GLU A 108 13.10 10.31 -3.20
N THR A 109 11.98 10.25 -2.46
CA THR A 109 10.64 10.35 -3.05
C THR A 109 10.41 11.74 -3.65
N TYR A 110 10.86 12.81 -2.98
CA TYR A 110 10.80 14.17 -3.54
C TYR A 110 11.70 14.32 -4.77
N GLN A 111 12.90 13.74 -4.74
CA GLN A 111 13.79 13.73 -5.90
C GLN A 111 13.17 12.99 -7.09
N LEU A 112 12.46 11.89 -6.84
CA LEU A 112 11.73 11.19 -7.89
C LEU A 112 10.60 12.06 -8.47
N PHE A 113 9.83 12.76 -7.63
CA PHE A 113 8.78 13.64 -8.13
C PHE A 113 9.34 14.70 -9.10
N ASP A 114 10.42 15.38 -8.71
CA ASP A 114 11.10 16.36 -9.56
C ASP A 114 11.65 15.73 -10.86
N ALA A 115 12.21 14.51 -10.78
CA ALA A 115 12.69 13.78 -11.95
C ALA A 115 11.55 13.40 -12.91
N VAL A 116 10.41 12.95 -12.37
CA VAL A 116 9.22 12.57 -13.15
C VAL A 116 8.60 13.78 -13.84
N GLU A 117 8.44 14.91 -13.15
CA GLU A 117 7.94 16.15 -13.77
C GLU A 117 8.81 16.58 -14.96
N LYS A 118 10.14 16.55 -14.79
CA LYS A 118 11.10 16.89 -15.84
C LYS A 118 11.10 15.89 -16.99
N HIS A 119 11.00 14.60 -16.69
CA HIS A 119 11.05 13.53 -17.68
C HIS A 119 9.82 13.56 -18.60
N TYR A 120 8.62 13.73 -18.03
CA TYR A 120 7.37 13.70 -18.78
C TYR A 120 6.84 15.09 -19.19
N GLY A 121 7.43 16.17 -18.70
CA GLY A 121 6.96 17.54 -18.95
C GLY A 121 5.58 17.80 -18.34
N ILE A 122 5.32 17.24 -17.15
CA ILE A 122 4.05 17.36 -16.44
C ILE A 122 4.20 18.18 -15.15
N HIS A 123 3.06 18.59 -14.59
CA HIS A 123 2.98 19.17 -13.26
C HIS A 123 2.15 18.27 -12.33
N ILE A 124 2.76 17.85 -11.23
CA ILE A 124 2.13 17.04 -10.20
C ILE A 124 1.31 17.95 -9.28
N GLU A 125 0.04 17.62 -9.10
CA GLU A 125 -0.84 18.28 -8.15
C GLU A 125 -0.55 17.79 -6.73
N TYR A 126 0.37 18.46 -6.02
CA TYR A 126 0.70 18.11 -4.64
C TYR A 126 -0.43 18.45 -3.67
N THR A 127 -0.88 17.44 -2.93
CA THR A 127 -1.92 17.55 -1.91
C THR A 127 -1.32 17.40 -0.52
N PHE A 128 -1.32 18.49 0.25
CA PHE A 128 -0.75 18.53 1.60
C PHE A 128 -1.82 18.29 2.69
N PRO A 129 -1.40 17.84 3.89
CA PRO A 129 -2.27 17.80 5.05
C PRO A 129 -2.67 19.18 5.54
N ASP A 130 -3.79 19.22 6.27
CA ASP A 130 -4.17 20.42 6.98
C ASP A 130 -3.17 20.68 8.13
N ALA A 131 -2.64 21.90 8.18
CA ALA A 131 -1.59 22.26 9.13
C ALA A 131 -2.10 22.24 10.57
N GLN A 132 -3.34 22.70 10.81
CA GLN A 132 -3.93 22.74 12.13
C GLN A 132 -4.16 21.32 12.66
N GLU A 133 -4.72 20.43 11.84
CA GLU A 133 -4.89 19.02 12.20
C GLU A 133 -3.55 18.32 12.52
N CYS A 134 -2.50 18.63 11.76
CA CYS A 134 -1.16 18.10 12.04
C CYS A 134 -0.58 18.63 13.35
N MET A 135 -0.73 19.93 13.62
CA MET A 135 -0.25 20.56 14.85
C MET A 135 -0.94 19.98 16.07
N GLU A 136 -2.25 19.78 16.01
CA GLU A 136 -3.04 19.19 17.10
C GLU A 136 -2.59 17.76 17.41
N LEU A 137 -2.48 16.91 16.37
CA LEU A 137 -1.99 15.54 16.52
C LEU A 137 -0.61 15.50 17.18
N VAL A 138 0.33 16.31 16.67
CA VAL A 138 1.72 16.31 17.14
C VAL A 138 1.84 16.87 18.56
N ARG A 139 1.08 17.91 18.92
CA ARG A 139 1.09 18.47 20.28
C ARG A 139 0.53 17.49 21.31
N ALA A 140 -0.48 16.72 20.93
CA ALA A 140 -1.11 15.76 21.82
C ALA A 140 -0.30 14.46 21.96
N LYS A 141 0.26 13.94 20.85
CA LYS A 141 0.80 12.58 20.78
C LYS A 141 2.25 12.46 20.30
N GLY A 142 2.90 13.59 20.02
CA GLY A 142 4.27 13.62 19.50
C GLY A 142 4.38 13.29 18.00
N MET A 143 5.62 13.18 17.52
CA MET A 143 5.94 13.01 16.08
C MET A 143 5.86 11.56 15.57
N PHE A 144 5.71 10.60 16.49
CA PHE A 144 5.84 9.15 16.23
C PHE A 144 4.74 8.32 16.91
N SER A 145 3.58 8.92 17.20
CA SER A 145 2.46 8.23 17.87
C SER A 145 2.05 6.93 17.19
N PHE A 146 2.28 6.81 15.88
CA PHE A 146 1.95 5.61 15.10
C PHE A 146 2.71 4.34 15.51
N TYR A 147 3.84 4.44 16.21
CA TYR A 147 4.52 3.26 16.77
C TYR A 147 3.80 2.69 18.00
N GLU A 148 3.01 3.51 18.69
CA GLU A 148 2.33 3.14 19.93
C GLU A 148 0.83 2.89 19.68
N ASP A 149 0.19 3.80 18.94
CA ASP A 149 -1.26 3.81 18.68
C ASP A 149 -1.67 3.08 17.39
N GLY A 150 -0.68 2.66 16.59
CA GLY A 150 -0.89 2.25 15.21
C GLY A 150 -0.99 3.44 14.23
N HIS A 151 -0.80 3.16 12.95
CA HIS A 151 -0.64 4.16 11.91
C HIS A 151 -1.92 4.91 11.52
N GLN A 152 -3.09 4.38 11.89
CA GLN A 152 -4.38 4.76 11.33
C GLN A 152 -4.69 6.23 11.55
N GLU A 153 -4.45 6.77 12.76
CA GLU A 153 -4.73 8.16 13.06
C GLU A 153 -3.81 9.13 12.30
N CYS A 154 -2.50 8.84 12.27
CA CYS A 154 -1.54 9.65 11.52
C CYS A 154 -1.86 9.62 10.03
N CYS A 155 -2.13 8.44 9.45
CA CYS A 155 -2.55 8.33 8.06
C CYS A 155 -3.91 8.99 7.79
N ARG A 156 -4.84 8.98 8.74
CA ARG A 156 -6.13 9.67 8.59
C ARG A 156 -5.93 11.17 8.38
N VAL A 157 -5.11 11.79 9.22
CA VAL A 157 -4.79 13.22 9.15
C VAL A 157 -3.91 13.55 7.94
N ARG A 158 -2.85 12.77 7.73
CA ARG A 158 -1.83 13.11 6.72
C ARG A 158 -2.10 12.62 5.31
N LYS A 159 -2.97 11.62 5.14
CA LYS A 159 -3.17 10.92 3.86
C LYS A 159 -4.64 10.83 3.45
N VAL A 160 -5.51 10.32 4.33
CA VAL A 160 -6.92 10.05 3.99
C VAL A 160 -7.73 11.34 3.85
N ARG A 161 -7.65 12.27 4.81
CA ARG A 161 -8.38 13.55 4.73
C ARG A 161 -7.92 14.41 3.53
N PRO A 162 -6.60 14.55 3.25
CA PRO A 162 -6.13 15.24 2.05
C PRO A 162 -6.58 14.56 0.76
N LEU A 163 -6.51 13.22 0.69
CA LEU A 163 -7.02 12.47 -0.45
C LEU A 163 -8.50 12.73 -0.68
N ARG A 164 -9.33 12.68 0.37
CA ARG A 164 -10.77 12.95 0.24
C ARG A 164 -11.04 14.34 -0.36
N ARG A 165 -10.26 15.36 0.02
CA ARG A 165 -10.37 16.70 -0.58
C ARG A 165 -9.99 16.70 -2.07
N GLN A 166 -8.91 16.01 -2.44
CA GLN A 166 -8.47 15.90 -3.83
C GLN A 166 -9.50 15.15 -4.69
N LEU A 167 -9.97 13.99 -4.22
CA LEU A 167 -10.94 13.15 -4.94
C LEU A 167 -12.32 13.80 -5.07
N GLY A 168 -12.72 14.64 -4.11
CA GLY A 168 -13.93 15.45 -4.22
C GLY A 168 -13.93 16.47 -5.37
N THR A 169 -12.84 16.56 -6.14
CA THR A 169 -12.75 17.38 -7.36
C THR A 169 -12.76 16.55 -8.65
N LEU A 170 -12.88 15.22 -8.57
CA LEU A 170 -12.74 14.30 -9.69
C LEU A 170 -13.99 13.42 -9.86
N LYS A 171 -14.20 12.89 -11.08
CA LYS A 171 -15.18 11.83 -11.35
C LYS A 171 -14.55 10.44 -11.32
N ALA A 172 -13.25 10.36 -11.60
CA ALA A 172 -12.51 9.12 -11.54
C ALA A 172 -11.07 9.32 -11.08
N TRP A 173 -10.41 8.24 -10.66
CA TRP A 173 -9.00 8.24 -10.33
C TRP A 173 -8.33 6.92 -10.69
N ILE A 174 -7.02 6.97 -10.92
CA ILE A 174 -6.20 5.83 -11.34
C ILE A 174 -5.17 5.55 -10.26
N THR A 175 -5.01 4.29 -9.84
CA THR A 175 -4.01 3.88 -8.84
C THR A 175 -3.11 2.76 -9.37
N GLY A 176 -1.88 2.69 -8.86
CA GLY A 176 -0.93 1.60 -9.14
C GLY A 176 -1.15 0.34 -8.28
N GLN A 177 -2.35 0.14 -7.71
CA GLN A 177 -2.63 -1.01 -6.85
C GLN A 177 -2.59 -2.33 -7.64
N ARG A 178 -1.88 -3.34 -7.10
CA ARG A 178 -1.78 -4.69 -7.68
C ARG A 178 -2.25 -5.77 -6.72
N LYS A 179 -2.71 -6.90 -7.26
CA LYS A 179 -3.12 -8.08 -6.47
C LYS A 179 -1.95 -8.67 -5.67
N ASP A 180 -0.74 -8.63 -6.21
CA ASP A 180 0.44 -9.26 -5.61
C ASP A 180 1.10 -8.46 -4.48
N GLN A 181 0.72 -7.19 -4.28
CA GLN A 181 1.35 -6.31 -3.28
C GLN A 181 0.99 -6.65 -1.82
N SER A 182 -0.04 -7.47 -1.60
CA SER A 182 -0.49 -7.80 -0.24
C SER A 182 -1.13 -9.20 -0.20
N PRO A 183 -0.49 -10.18 0.46
CA PRO A 183 -1.02 -11.52 0.62
C PRO A 183 -2.33 -11.44 1.43
N GLY A 184 -3.42 -11.96 0.88
CA GLY A 184 -4.71 -12.06 1.58
C GLY A 184 -5.62 -10.81 1.55
N THR A 185 -5.10 -9.57 1.47
CA THR A 185 -5.97 -8.35 1.44
C THR A 185 -6.31 -7.82 0.06
N ARG A 186 -5.50 -8.13 -0.97
CA ARG A 186 -5.63 -7.54 -2.32
C ARG A 186 -5.93 -8.55 -3.43
N MET A 187 -6.21 -9.80 -3.09
CA MET A 187 -6.54 -10.89 -4.05
C MET A 187 -7.72 -10.58 -4.99
N ALA A 188 -8.54 -9.58 -4.67
CA ALA A 188 -9.76 -9.22 -5.40
C ALA A 188 -9.78 -7.77 -5.91
N VAL A 189 -8.63 -7.08 -6.04
CA VAL A 189 -8.61 -5.72 -6.62
C VAL A 189 -9.09 -5.79 -8.08
N PRO A 190 -10.23 -5.18 -8.46
CA PRO A 190 -10.69 -5.19 -9.84
C PRO A 190 -9.96 -4.14 -10.67
N VAL A 191 -9.87 -4.34 -11.99
CA VAL A 191 -9.26 -3.34 -12.90
C VAL A 191 -10.04 -2.02 -12.95
N VAL A 192 -11.36 -2.08 -12.71
CA VAL A 192 -12.26 -0.93 -12.57
C VAL A 192 -13.29 -1.23 -11.49
N GLU A 193 -13.58 -0.25 -10.65
CA GLU A 193 -14.65 -0.32 -9.65
C GLU A 193 -15.28 1.04 -9.41
N VAL A 194 -16.51 1.01 -8.92
CA VAL A 194 -17.07 2.15 -8.20
C VAL A 194 -16.35 2.23 -6.86
N ASP A 195 -15.74 3.37 -6.53
CA ASP A 195 -14.92 3.50 -5.33
C ASP A 195 -15.78 3.23 -4.07
N PRO A 196 -15.40 2.26 -3.23
CA PRO A 196 -16.20 1.88 -2.07
C PRO A 196 -16.01 2.80 -0.85
N VAL A 197 -15.04 3.72 -0.87
CA VAL A 197 -14.62 4.51 0.30
C VAL A 197 -14.77 6.01 0.08
N PHE A 198 -14.43 6.48 -1.12
CA PHE A 198 -14.37 7.89 -1.46
C PHE A 198 -15.48 8.29 -2.41
N GLU A 199 -15.80 9.59 -2.34
CA GLU A 199 -16.81 10.22 -3.17
C GLU A 199 -16.13 11.21 -4.11
N GLY A 200 -16.71 11.34 -5.30
CA GLY A 200 -16.24 12.23 -6.35
C GLY A 200 -16.96 13.57 -6.30
N VAL A 201 -16.76 14.37 -7.35
CA VAL A 201 -17.34 15.71 -7.49
C VAL A 201 -18.87 15.74 -7.43
N ALA A 202 -19.55 14.66 -7.81
CA ALA A 202 -21.01 14.57 -7.73
C ALA A 202 -21.52 14.38 -6.29
N GLY A 203 -20.65 13.95 -5.36
CA GLY A 203 -21.00 13.66 -3.98
C GLY A 203 -21.86 12.40 -3.80
N GLY A 204 -21.79 11.79 -2.62
CA GLY A 204 -22.56 10.62 -2.25
C GLY A 204 -21.99 9.28 -2.75
N PRO A 205 -22.52 8.14 -2.25
CA PRO A 205 -22.02 6.82 -2.58
C PRO A 205 -22.09 6.53 -4.09
N GLY A 206 -20.98 6.04 -4.63
CA GLY A 206 -20.85 5.65 -6.03
C GLY A 206 -20.60 6.77 -7.03
N SER A 207 -20.24 7.95 -6.54
CA SER A 207 -19.91 9.13 -7.35
C SER A 207 -18.48 9.16 -7.90
N LEU A 208 -17.62 8.21 -7.51
CA LEU A 208 -16.22 8.13 -7.92
C LEU A 208 -15.91 6.78 -8.51
N ILE A 209 -15.21 6.77 -9.66
CA ILE A 209 -14.76 5.55 -10.32
C ILE A 209 -13.26 5.37 -10.12
N LYS A 210 -12.83 4.17 -9.78
CA LYS A 210 -11.43 3.84 -9.53
C LYS A 210 -10.93 2.83 -10.56
N TYR A 211 -9.82 3.16 -11.21
CA TYR A 211 -9.10 2.28 -12.12
C TYR A 211 -7.82 1.75 -11.45
N ASN A 212 -7.54 0.46 -11.64
CA ASN A 212 -6.31 -0.21 -11.19
C ASN A 212 -5.66 -0.95 -12.38
N PRO A 213 -5.03 -0.24 -13.33
CA PRO A 213 -4.50 -0.83 -14.57
C PRO A 213 -3.44 -1.91 -14.33
N LEU A 214 -2.72 -1.83 -13.22
CA LEU A 214 -1.68 -2.79 -12.84
C LEU A 214 -2.23 -3.97 -12.01
N SER A 215 -3.56 -4.09 -11.84
CA SER A 215 -4.16 -5.06 -10.93
C SER A 215 -3.65 -6.49 -11.16
N ASN A 216 -3.55 -6.89 -12.43
CA ASN A 216 -3.14 -8.23 -12.85
C ASN A 216 -1.64 -8.34 -13.17
N MET A 217 -0.85 -7.27 -12.95
CA MET A 217 0.61 -7.33 -13.11
C MET A 217 1.29 -7.77 -11.82
N SER A 218 2.29 -8.64 -11.97
CA SER A 218 3.24 -8.94 -10.93
C SER A 218 4.30 -7.83 -10.78
N SER A 219 4.94 -7.77 -9.61
CA SER A 219 6.06 -6.90 -9.30
C SER A 219 7.19 -7.08 -10.31
N ALA A 220 7.49 -8.32 -10.71
CA ALA A 220 8.51 -8.64 -11.70
C ALA A 220 8.18 -8.02 -13.08
N GLU A 221 6.92 -8.09 -13.52
CA GLU A 221 6.48 -7.48 -14.78
C GLU A 221 6.56 -5.96 -14.74
N VAL A 222 6.15 -5.33 -13.64
CA VAL A 222 6.28 -3.87 -13.44
C VAL A 222 7.75 -3.45 -13.51
N TRP A 223 8.64 -4.14 -12.79
CA TRP A 223 10.07 -3.84 -12.80
C TRP A 223 10.73 -4.09 -14.15
N ASN A 224 10.31 -5.12 -14.89
CA ASN A 224 10.76 -5.33 -16.26
C ASN A 224 10.33 -4.19 -17.17
N PHE A 225 9.07 -3.76 -17.08
CA PHE A 225 8.53 -2.65 -17.84
C PHE A 225 9.30 -1.35 -17.57
N LEU A 226 9.46 -0.96 -16.30
CA LEU A 226 10.18 0.25 -15.91
C LEU A 226 11.62 0.28 -16.45
N ARG A 227 12.32 -0.86 -16.40
CA ARG A 227 13.71 -0.97 -16.90
C ARG A 227 13.78 -0.88 -18.42
N VAL A 228 12.89 -1.56 -19.13
CA VAL A 228 12.85 -1.55 -20.61
C VAL A 228 12.51 -0.16 -21.13
N MET A 229 11.60 0.54 -20.46
CA MET A 229 11.15 1.87 -20.85
C MET A 229 12.08 3.00 -20.37
N GLY A 230 13.09 2.70 -19.54
CA GLY A 230 14.04 3.72 -19.05
C GLY A 230 13.40 4.76 -18.12
N VAL A 231 12.36 4.36 -17.39
CA VAL A 231 11.58 5.25 -16.52
C VAL A 231 12.41 5.63 -15.28
N PRO A 232 12.42 6.91 -14.84
CA PRO A 232 13.04 7.28 -13.57
C PRO A 232 12.34 6.58 -12.41
N THR A 233 13.12 5.95 -11.51
CA THR A 233 12.60 5.22 -10.35
C THR A 233 13.17 5.77 -9.05
N ASN A 234 12.51 5.46 -7.93
CA ASN A 234 12.94 5.91 -6.62
C ASN A 234 14.27 5.23 -6.25
N LYS A 235 15.29 6.03 -5.88
CA LYS A 235 16.63 5.52 -5.53
C LYS A 235 16.61 4.54 -4.36
N LEU A 236 15.59 4.60 -3.48
CA LEU A 236 15.45 3.64 -2.39
C LEU A 236 15.29 2.19 -2.87
N HIS A 237 14.82 1.97 -4.10
CA HIS A 237 14.76 0.63 -4.67
C HIS A 237 16.14 -0.02 -4.83
N GLU A 238 17.20 0.79 -5.00
CA GLU A 238 18.59 0.33 -5.00
C GLU A 238 19.10 0.00 -3.59
N CYS A 239 18.36 0.40 -2.55
CA CYS A 239 18.67 0.20 -1.14
C CYS A 239 17.80 -0.89 -0.47
N GLY A 240 17.16 -1.75 -1.26
CA GLY A 240 16.35 -2.87 -0.74
C GLY A 240 14.91 -2.50 -0.35
N TYR A 241 14.45 -1.29 -0.67
CA TYR A 241 13.05 -0.91 -0.50
C TYR A 241 12.23 -1.43 -1.68
N ILE A 242 11.32 -2.37 -1.44
CA ILE A 242 10.38 -2.81 -2.48
C ILE A 242 9.10 -1.96 -2.43
N SER A 243 8.42 -1.93 -1.28
CA SER A 243 7.27 -1.04 -1.05
C SER A 243 7.71 0.26 -0.38
N ILE A 244 7.41 1.41 -0.99
CA ILE A 244 7.80 2.73 -0.46
C ILE A 244 6.59 3.47 0.14
N GLY A 245 6.84 4.29 1.15
CA GLY A 245 5.83 5.03 1.90
C GLY A 245 6.42 6.27 2.55
N CYS A 246 5.88 6.67 3.70
CA CYS A 246 6.52 7.69 4.52
C CYS A 246 7.78 7.11 5.18
N GLU A 247 8.82 7.92 5.29
CA GLU A 247 10.12 7.53 5.86
C GLU A 247 10.00 6.78 7.20
N PRO A 248 9.26 7.25 8.21
CA PRO A 248 9.27 6.59 9.51
C PRO A 248 8.44 5.29 9.53
N CYS A 249 7.66 5.03 8.49
CA CYS A 249 6.75 3.87 8.42
C CYS A 249 7.13 2.89 7.31
N THR A 250 8.33 3.05 6.74
CA THR A 250 8.86 2.19 5.68
C THR A 250 10.30 1.78 6.00
N ARG A 251 10.65 0.51 5.77
CA ARG A 251 12.00 -0.03 5.88
C ARG A 251 12.32 -0.94 4.69
N PRO A 252 13.60 -1.19 4.35
CA PRO A 252 13.93 -2.18 3.34
C PRO A 252 13.56 -3.59 3.81
N VAL A 253 13.41 -4.50 2.86
CA VAL A 253 13.13 -5.91 3.12
C VAL A 253 14.34 -6.77 2.77
N LEU A 254 14.46 -7.92 3.43
CA LEU A 254 15.51 -8.90 3.14
C LEU A 254 15.24 -9.64 1.83
N PRO A 255 16.25 -10.31 1.25
CA PRO A 255 16.02 -11.21 0.12
C PRO A 255 14.89 -12.21 0.41
N ASN A 256 13.95 -12.34 -0.54
CA ASN A 256 12.76 -13.21 -0.46
C ASN A 256 11.71 -12.83 0.58
N GLN A 257 11.92 -11.77 1.36
CA GLN A 257 10.91 -11.24 2.27
C GLN A 257 9.82 -10.51 1.48
N HIS A 258 8.56 -10.66 1.90
CA HIS A 258 7.44 -10.07 1.16
C HIS A 258 7.47 -8.54 1.24
N GLU A 259 7.17 -7.84 0.14
CA GLU A 259 7.29 -6.37 0.06
C GLU A 259 6.49 -5.61 1.14
N ARG A 260 5.36 -6.19 1.57
CA ARG A 260 4.49 -5.63 2.61
C ARG A 260 5.13 -5.62 4.00
N GLU A 261 6.12 -6.47 4.25
CA GLU A 261 6.83 -6.54 5.54
C GLU A 261 7.75 -5.33 5.79
N GLY A 262 8.01 -4.54 4.75
CA GLY A 262 8.68 -3.25 4.86
C GLY A 262 7.76 -2.14 5.39
N ARG A 263 6.45 -2.39 5.55
CA ARG A 263 5.44 -1.37 5.87
C ARG A 263 4.79 -1.67 7.21
N TRP A 264 4.72 -0.67 8.10
CA TRP A 264 4.10 -0.79 9.44
C TRP A 264 4.52 -2.10 10.14
N TRP A 265 5.81 -2.39 10.12
CA TRP A 265 6.36 -3.70 10.52
C TRP A 265 6.14 -4.04 12.01
N TRP A 266 5.74 -3.05 12.80
CA TRP A 266 5.40 -3.20 14.22
C TRP A 266 3.94 -3.59 14.45
N GLU A 267 3.06 -3.45 13.44
CA GLU A 267 1.65 -3.85 13.52
C GLU A 267 1.45 -5.29 13.05
N ASP A 268 0.33 -5.89 13.43
CA ASP A 268 -0.06 -7.21 12.94
C ASP A 268 -0.40 -7.21 11.45
N ALA A 269 -0.13 -8.34 10.79
CA ALA A 269 -0.33 -8.57 9.36
C ALA A 269 -1.69 -8.10 8.83
N THR A 270 -2.74 -8.31 9.63
CA THR A 270 -4.13 -7.99 9.27
C THR A 270 -4.43 -6.49 9.29
N ALA A 271 -3.62 -5.70 10.00
CA ALA A 271 -3.80 -4.27 10.21
C ALA A 271 -2.97 -3.40 9.24
N LYS A 272 -2.03 -3.98 8.49
CA LYS A 272 -1.05 -3.26 7.63
C LYS A 272 -1.64 -2.62 6.37
N GLU A 273 -2.93 -2.34 6.27
CA GLU A 273 -3.53 -1.62 5.15
C GLU A 273 -3.81 -0.15 5.48
N CYS A 274 -3.33 0.73 4.61
CA CYS A 274 -3.63 2.15 4.74
C CYS A 274 -5.14 2.40 4.49
N GLY A 275 -5.70 3.39 5.19
CA GLY A 275 -7.08 3.84 5.00
C GLY A 275 -7.45 4.30 3.57
N LEU A 276 -6.49 4.41 2.63
CA LEU A 276 -6.79 4.75 1.23
C LEU A 276 -7.46 3.62 0.43
N HIS A 277 -7.27 2.37 0.82
CA HIS A 277 -7.78 1.22 0.05
C HIS A 277 -8.60 0.28 0.93
N SER A 278 -9.09 0.79 2.06
CA SER A 278 -9.70 -0.04 3.08
C SER A 278 -11.06 -0.64 2.71
N GLY A 279 -11.67 -0.22 1.60
CA GLY A 279 -12.92 -0.80 1.10
C GLY A 279 -12.72 -2.07 0.28
N ASN A 280 -11.51 -2.29 -0.26
CA ASN A 280 -11.17 -3.53 -0.98
C ASN A 280 -10.65 -4.60 -0.02
N VAL A 281 -10.24 -4.16 1.18
CA VAL A 281 -10.08 -5.02 2.33
C VAL A 281 -11.49 -5.30 2.84
N LYS A 282 -11.91 -6.56 2.92
CA LYS A 282 -13.14 -6.90 3.65
C LYS A 282 -12.93 -6.48 5.11
N LYS A 283 -13.38 -5.29 5.46
CA LYS A 283 -13.48 -4.85 6.84
C LYS A 283 -14.66 -5.55 7.45
N GLU A 284 -14.32 -6.46 8.33
CA GLU A 284 -15.22 -6.99 9.30
C GLU A 284 -15.52 -5.90 10.33
N ASP A 285 -16.77 -5.43 10.29
CA ASP A 285 -17.38 -4.44 11.18
C ASP A 285 -16.99 -4.63 12.65
N GLY A 286 -16.56 -3.59 13.35
CA GLY A 286 -16.16 -3.67 14.76
C GLY A 286 -17.29 -3.96 15.76
N SER A 287 -18.30 -4.75 15.38
CA SER A 287 -19.35 -5.26 16.26
C SER A 287 -18.86 -6.54 16.95
N THR A 288 -18.94 -6.56 18.28
CA THR A 288 -18.70 -7.72 19.15
C THR A 288 -19.88 -8.69 19.17
N GLU A 289 -20.38 -9.08 17.99
CA GLU A 289 -21.18 -10.30 17.87
C GLU A 289 -20.27 -11.41 17.32
N GLN A 290 -20.26 -12.58 17.97
CA GLN A 290 -19.50 -13.74 17.53
C GLN A 290 -19.92 -14.11 16.10
N ARG A 291 -19.14 -13.69 15.12
CA ARG A 291 -19.29 -14.12 13.72
C ARG A 291 -19.16 -15.63 13.66
N LYS A 292 -20.24 -16.29 13.27
CA LYS A 292 -20.17 -17.68 12.82
C LYS A 292 -19.84 -17.67 11.33
N ALA A 293 -18.68 -18.21 10.97
CA ALA A 293 -18.44 -18.62 9.59
C ALA A 293 -19.34 -19.82 9.27
N ASP A 294 -19.75 -19.95 8.00
CA ASP A 294 -20.58 -21.07 7.52
C ASP A 294 -19.89 -22.44 7.67
N ARG A 295 -18.57 -22.45 7.81
CA ARG A 295 -17.76 -23.66 8.05
C ARG A 295 -16.48 -23.36 8.83
N ASP A 296 -15.96 -24.39 9.48
CA ASP A 296 -14.60 -24.40 10.02
C ASP A 296 -13.54 -24.54 8.88
N LEU A 297 -12.30 -24.11 9.13
CA LEU A 297 -11.16 -24.30 8.22
C LEU A 297 -10.44 -25.60 8.55
N TRP A 298 -9.91 -26.33 7.56
CA TRP A 298 -9.24 -27.63 7.76
C TRP A 298 -10.13 -28.68 8.47
N ILE A 299 -11.24 -29.02 7.84
CA ILE A 299 -12.25 -29.98 8.34
C ILE A 299 -11.78 -31.44 8.30
N ASP A 300 -12.63 -32.37 8.76
CA ASP A 300 -12.35 -33.80 8.89
C ASP A 300 -11.66 -34.41 7.65
N GLY A 301 -10.54 -35.11 7.90
CA GLY A 301 -9.66 -35.65 6.85
C GLY A 301 -8.47 -34.75 6.51
N SER A 302 -8.39 -33.54 7.09
CA SER A 302 -7.22 -32.67 7.03
C SER A 302 -6.00 -33.28 7.71
N ALA A 303 -4.81 -33.02 7.14
CA ALA A 303 -3.54 -33.33 7.79
C ALA A 303 -3.21 -32.38 8.95
N VAL A 304 -3.95 -31.27 9.10
CA VAL A 304 -3.80 -30.28 10.17
C VAL A 304 -4.61 -30.71 11.39
N GLN A 305 -3.92 -31.00 12.50
CA GLN A 305 -4.57 -31.48 13.72
C GLN A 305 -5.35 -30.37 14.42
N ALA A 306 -6.66 -30.58 14.64
CA ALA A 306 -7.47 -29.69 15.47
C ALA A 306 -7.10 -29.82 16.96
N LEU A 307 -6.89 -28.69 17.64
CA LEU A 307 -6.70 -28.62 19.08
C LEU A 307 -7.92 -28.02 19.76
N ASP A 308 -8.32 -28.59 20.89
CA ASP A 308 -9.19 -27.92 21.85
C ASP A 308 -8.39 -26.94 22.72
N LYS A 309 -9.11 -26.13 23.51
CA LYS A 309 -8.52 -25.12 24.40
C LYS A 309 -7.54 -25.73 25.42
N GLY A 310 -7.89 -26.88 26.00
CA GLY A 310 -7.03 -27.53 26.98
C GLY A 310 -5.73 -28.06 26.38
N ALA A 311 -5.78 -28.57 25.15
CA ALA A 311 -4.61 -29.01 24.41
C ALA A 311 -3.72 -27.82 24.01
N ALA A 312 -4.31 -26.73 23.52
CA ALA A 312 -3.59 -25.51 23.18
C ALA A 312 -2.89 -24.89 24.40
N GLU A 313 -3.58 -24.81 25.54
CA GLU A 313 -3.01 -24.29 26.81
C GLU A 313 -1.87 -25.16 27.33
N LYS A 314 -1.98 -26.49 27.25
CA LYS A 314 -0.89 -27.41 27.61
C LYS A 314 0.34 -27.22 26.74
N LEU A 315 0.15 -27.09 25.43
CA LEU A 315 1.25 -26.81 24.50
C LEU A 315 1.88 -25.44 24.80
N ALA A 316 1.08 -24.41 25.05
CA ALA A 316 1.57 -23.08 25.43
C ALA A 316 2.39 -23.11 26.73
N GLY A 317 1.93 -23.89 27.73
CA GLY A 317 2.60 -24.12 29.02
C GLY A 317 3.91 -24.91 28.96
N GLY A 318 4.30 -25.42 27.78
CA GLY A 318 5.60 -26.03 27.53
C GLY A 318 5.66 -27.56 27.67
N ALA A 319 4.55 -28.24 27.99
CA ALA A 319 4.50 -29.70 27.98
C ALA A 319 4.30 -30.21 26.55
N ARG A 320 5.39 -30.68 25.90
CA ARG A 320 5.39 -31.05 24.48
C ARG A 320 6.21 -32.31 24.23
N ASP A 321 5.62 -33.27 23.52
CA ASP A 321 6.30 -34.50 23.10
C ASP A 321 6.91 -34.39 21.68
N LYS A 322 6.43 -33.42 20.90
CA LYS A 322 6.82 -33.10 19.52
C LYS A 322 6.92 -31.60 19.33
N ASP A 323 7.70 -31.17 18.35
CA ASP A 323 7.64 -29.80 17.86
C ASP A 323 6.27 -29.56 17.24
N THR A 324 5.62 -28.43 17.52
CA THR A 324 4.28 -28.14 16.98
C THR A 324 4.28 -26.83 16.22
N LEU A 325 3.94 -26.88 14.93
CA LEU A 325 3.58 -25.71 14.15
C LEU A 325 2.08 -25.46 14.35
N LEU A 326 1.73 -24.40 15.06
CA LEU A 326 0.34 -24.06 15.39
C LEU A 326 -0.10 -22.82 14.61
N VAL A 327 -1.23 -22.93 13.90
CA VAL A 327 -1.97 -21.75 13.42
C VAL A 327 -3.06 -21.39 14.42
N LEU A 328 -3.00 -20.16 14.93
CA LEU A 328 -4.09 -19.49 15.63
C LEU A 328 -4.96 -18.82 14.57
N TYR A 329 -6.21 -19.25 14.44
CA TYR A 329 -7.07 -18.79 13.37
C TYR A 329 -8.47 -18.45 13.84
N ALA A 330 -9.19 -17.73 12.98
CA ALA A 330 -10.63 -17.57 13.09
C ALA A 330 -11.28 -18.00 11.77
N PRO A 331 -12.36 -18.82 11.80
CA PRO A 331 -12.98 -19.35 10.57
C PRO A 331 -13.49 -18.29 9.60
N TRP A 332 -13.90 -17.14 10.14
CA TRP A 332 -14.39 -15.98 9.39
C TRP A 332 -13.27 -15.13 8.78
N CYS A 333 -12.02 -15.31 9.22
CA CYS A 333 -10.91 -14.45 8.84
C CYS A 333 -10.43 -14.76 7.39
N PRO A 334 -10.49 -13.79 6.46
CA PRO A 334 -10.05 -14.00 5.07
C PRO A 334 -8.57 -14.39 4.95
N PHE A 335 -7.71 -13.92 5.85
CA PHE A 335 -6.30 -14.30 5.89
C PHE A 335 -6.11 -15.77 6.27
N CYS A 336 -6.90 -16.27 7.22
CA CYS A 336 -6.87 -17.67 7.62
C CYS A 336 -7.44 -18.56 6.52
N GLN A 337 -8.51 -18.11 5.84
CA GLN A 337 -9.07 -18.78 4.67
C GLN A 337 -8.07 -18.90 3.52
N ALA A 338 -7.34 -17.82 3.21
CA ALA A 338 -6.32 -17.84 2.16
C ALA A 338 -5.12 -18.76 2.50
N LEU A 339 -4.88 -19.01 3.78
CA LEU A 339 -3.83 -19.90 4.27
C LEU A 339 -4.21 -21.39 4.17
N GLU A 340 -5.50 -21.71 4.12
CA GLU A 340 -6.04 -23.08 4.17
C GLU A 340 -5.31 -24.07 3.25
N PRO A 341 -5.21 -23.84 1.92
CA PRO A 341 -4.56 -24.79 1.02
C PRO A 341 -3.06 -24.96 1.28
N ASN A 342 -2.37 -23.89 1.68
CA ASN A 342 -0.92 -23.91 1.88
C ASN A 342 -0.55 -24.65 3.17
N PHE A 343 -1.31 -24.42 4.24
CA PHE A 343 -1.08 -25.08 5.51
C PHE A 343 -1.45 -26.57 5.44
N GLU A 344 -2.48 -26.91 4.66
CA GLU A 344 -2.85 -28.30 4.37
C GLU A 344 -1.74 -29.03 3.58
N ALA A 345 -1.17 -28.38 2.56
CA ALA A 345 -0.07 -28.94 1.78
C ALA A 345 1.17 -29.18 2.66
N LEU A 346 1.55 -28.19 3.48
CA LEU A 346 2.65 -28.33 4.43
C LEU A 346 2.42 -29.45 5.45
N ALA A 347 1.19 -29.58 5.98
CA ALA A 347 0.86 -30.63 6.92
C ALA A 347 0.98 -32.03 6.31
N LYS A 348 0.65 -32.18 5.02
CA LYS A 348 0.88 -33.42 4.26
C LYS A 348 2.37 -33.68 4.04
N ASP A 349 3.14 -32.66 3.71
CA ASP A 349 4.59 -32.79 3.51
C ASP A 349 5.32 -33.19 4.80
N LEU A 350 4.83 -32.71 5.95
CA LEU A 350 5.37 -33.04 7.28
C LEU A 350 4.73 -34.28 7.92
N ALA A 351 3.81 -34.96 7.22
CA ALA A 351 3.13 -36.13 7.76
C ALA A 351 4.13 -37.26 8.08
N GLY A 352 4.09 -37.76 9.31
CA GLY A 352 5.02 -38.79 9.78
C GLY A 352 6.34 -38.27 10.36
N SER A 353 6.60 -36.96 10.30
CA SER A 353 7.75 -36.33 10.95
C SER A 353 7.60 -36.21 12.48
N HIS A 354 8.66 -35.68 13.12
CA HIS A 354 8.61 -35.25 14.53
C HIS A 354 7.92 -33.90 14.74
N VAL A 355 7.47 -33.24 13.67
CA VAL A 355 6.70 -31.99 13.73
C VAL A 355 5.21 -32.28 13.54
N THR A 356 4.40 -31.82 14.49
CA THR A 356 2.95 -31.81 14.36
C THR A 356 2.50 -30.47 13.77
N VAL A 357 1.69 -30.49 12.72
CA VAL A 357 1.01 -29.30 12.21
C VAL A 357 -0.40 -29.27 12.79
N ALA A 358 -0.74 -28.20 13.49
CA ALA A 358 -1.97 -28.09 14.26
C ALA A 358 -2.67 -26.74 14.05
N LYS A 359 -3.96 -26.70 14.34
CA LYS A 359 -4.79 -25.51 14.34
C LYS A 359 -5.46 -25.33 15.70
N PHE A 360 -5.64 -24.08 16.10
CA PHE A 360 -6.47 -23.70 17.23
C PHE A 360 -7.31 -22.48 16.86
N GLN A 361 -8.63 -22.61 17.04
CA GLN A 361 -9.53 -21.47 16.85
C GLN A 361 -9.36 -20.52 18.05
N ALA A 362 -8.74 -19.37 17.80
CA ALA A 362 -8.49 -18.39 18.84
C ALA A 362 -9.70 -17.45 19.02
N ASP A 363 -10.06 -17.19 20.27
CA ASP A 363 -11.05 -16.17 20.63
C ASP A 363 -10.33 -14.81 20.70
N GLY A 364 -10.58 -13.90 19.74
CA GLY A 364 -10.00 -12.55 19.71
C GLY A 364 -9.27 -12.19 18.40
N ASP A 365 -8.41 -11.17 18.46
CA ASP A 365 -7.65 -10.66 17.31
C ASP A 365 -6.31 -11.40 17.05
N ASP A 366 -5.90 -12.28 17.98
CA ASP A 366 -4.64 -13.02 17.93
C ASP A 366 -4.64 -14.11 16.84
N LYS A 367 -4.22 -13.74 15.63
CA LYS A 367 -4.21 -14.59 14.42
C LYS A 367 -2.80 -14.76 13.90
N ASP A 368 -2.10 -15.72 14.48
CA ASP A 368 -0.68 -15.93 14.25
C ASP A 368 -0.34 -17.37 13.84
N ILE A 369 0.81 -17.53 13.19
CA ILE A 369 1.46 -18.82 13.03
C ILE A 369 2.60 -18.85 14.04
N VAL A 370 2.63 -19.85 14.90
CA VAL A 370 3.64 -20.00 15.94
C VAL A 370 4.29 -21.37 15.88
N MET A 371 5.59 -21.40 16.08
CA MET A 371 6.33 -22.63 16.30
C MET A 371 6.50 -22.83 17.80
N LEU A 372 6.17 -24.03 18.26
CA LEU A 372 6.23 -24.47 19.65
C LEU A 372 7.28 -25.58 19.73
N PRO A 373 8.57 -25.25 19.99
CA PRO A 373 9.61 -26.25 20.03
C PRO A 373 9.43 -27.21 21.21
N LYS A 374 9.72 -28.50 21.01
CA LYS A 374 9.67 -29.53 22.06
C LYS A 374 10.62 -29.21 23.22
N ALA A 375 11.83 -28.78 22.89
CA ALA A 375 12.93 -28.65 23.85
C ALA A 375 12.97 -27.30 24.59
N LYS A 376 12.03 -26.38 24.36
CA LYS A 376 12.03 -25.03 24.94
C LYS A 376 10.63 -24.62 25.38
N SER A 377 10.55 -23.96 26.54
CA SER A 377 9.36 -23.22 26.95
C SER A 377 9.16 -21.99 26.05
N GLY A 378 7.91 -21.63 25.77
CA GLY A 378 7.56 -20.48 24.93
C GLY A 378 7.32 -20.84 23.45
N PHE A 379 7.18 -19.83 22.61
CA PHE A 379 6.90 -19.97 21.18
C PHE A 379 7.75 -19.02 20.35
N VAL A 380 7.89 -19.30 19.06
CA VAL A 380 8.49 -18.41 18.07
C VAL A 380 7.39 -18.03 17.08
N LYS A 381 7.03 -16.74 17.01
CA LYS A 381 6.04 -16.24 16.03
C LYS A 381 6.67 -16.25 14.64
N TYR A 382 5.90 -16.66 13.64
CA TYR A 382 6.30 -16.62 12.24
C TYR A 382 6.46 -15.16 11.81
N PRO A 383 7.66 -14.73 11.38
CA PRO A 383 7.92 -13.31 11.14
C PRO A 383 7.50 -12.83 9.74
N SER A 384 7.13 -13.74 8.84
CA SER A 384 6.98 -13.49 7.39
C SER A 384 5.51 -13.43 6.97
N GLU A 385 5.22 -12.59 5.98
CA GLU A 385 3.88 -12.54 5.33
C GLU A 385 3.77 -13.54 4.19
N ARG A 386 4.90 -14.10 3.75
CA ARG A 386 4.94 -15.16 2.74
C ARG A 386 4.58 -16.49 3.38
N ARG A 387 3.36 -16.98 3.13
CA ARG A 387 2.79 -18.18 3.80
C ARG A 387 2.59 -19.36 2.85
N ASP A 388 3.43 -19.49 1.83
CA ASP A 388 3.46 -20.68 0.97
C ASP A 388 4.13 -21.88 1.68
N PRO A 389 3.84 -23.12 1.24
CA PRO A 389 4.35 -24.33 1.90
C PRO A 389 5.88 -24.37 1.98
N GLU A 390 6.58 -23.89 0.94
CA GLU A 390 8.04 -23.89 0.88
C GLU A 390 8.63 -22.97 1.97
N SER A 391 8.12 -21.75 2.07
CA SER A 391 8.58 -20.74 3.03
C SER A 391 8.30 -21.16 4.48
N LEU A 392 7.12 -21.72 4.74
CA LEU A 392 6.77 -22.26 6.05
C LEU A 392 7.61 -23.49 6.37
N GLY A 393 7.80 -24.41 5.42
CA GLY A 393 8.62 -25.61 5.57
C GLY A 393 10.08 -25.30 5.87
N MET A 394 10.67 -24.31 5.18
CA MET A 394 12.03 -23.84 5.48
C MET A 394 12.15 -23.29 6.91
N TRP A 395 11.15 -22.53 7.36
CA TRP A 395 11.14 -21.98 8.71
C TRP A 395 11.00 -23.07 9.78
N VAL A 396 10.08 -24.02 9.58
CA VAL A 396 9.94 -25.21 10.44
C VAL A 396 11.27 -25.95 10.51
N LYS A 397 11.89 -26.22 9.37
CA LYS A 397 13.19 -26.91 9.29
C LYS A 397 14.30 -26.17 10.04
N THR A 398 14.28 -24.83 10.01
CA THR A 398 15.24 -23.99 10.71
C THR A 398 15.10 -24.10 12.23
N LEU A 399 13.86 -24.25 12.74
CA LEU A 399 13.58 -24.27 14.17
C LEU A 399 13.55 -25.68 14.78
N ALA A 400 13.10 -26.69 14.03
CA ALA A 400 12.95 -28.07 14.49
C ALA A 400 13.92 -29.07 13.83
N GLY A 401 14.79 -28.62 12.93
CA GLY A 401 15.67 -29.50 12.15
C GLY A 401 14.95 -30.17 10.98
N THR A 402 15.64 -31.05 10.25
CA THR A 402 15.03 -31.84 9.16
C THR A 402 13.95 -32.74 9.71
N ALA A 403 12.70 -32.34 9.48
CA ALA A 403 11.47 -33.08 9.75
C ALA A 403 11.30 -34.25 8.76
#